data_AF-A0A2G9XQH4-F1
#
_entry.id   AF-A0A2G9XQH4-F1
#
_cell.length_a   1.000
_cell.length_b   1.000
_cell.length_c   1.000
_cell.angle_alpha   90.00
_cell.angle_beta   90.00
_cell.angle_gamma   90.00
#
_symmetry.space_group_name_H-M   'P 1'
#
loop_
_entity.id
_entity.type
_entity.pdbx_description
1 polymer ?
#
loop_
_entity_poly.entity_id
_entity_poly.type
_entity_poly.pdbx_seq_one_letter_code
_entity_poly.pdbx_strand_id
1 'polypeptide(L)' 'MDLAKEKGIDVIFVQKGFDLRSARAVATEIGARIIETDPLEKDWLANLKNFAKLLRESVK' A
#
# COMPACT_ATOMS: atom_id res chain seq x y z
N MET A 1 3.79 15.52 -1.59
CA MET A 1 2.45 15.21 -1.04
C MET A 1 1.35 15.72 -1.95
N ASP A 2 1.53 16.89 -2.58
CA ASP A 2 0.53 17.48 -3.48
C ASP A 2 0.13 16.59 -4.66
N LEU A 3 1.10 15.95 -5.32
CA LEU A 3 0.83 14.99 -6.40
C LEU A 3 -0.10 13.85 -5.96
N ALA A 4 0.10 13.32 -4.74
CA ALA A 4 -0.72 12.22 -4.23
C ALA A 4 -2.15 12.69 -3.93
N LYS A 5 -2.31 13.90 -3.39
CA LYS A 5 -3.62 14.53 -3.17
C LYS A 5 -4.32 14.83 -4.51
N GLU A 6 -3.61 15.40 -5.48
CA GLU A 6 -4.13 15.73 -6.82
C GLU A 6 -4.59 14.47 -7.57
N LYS A 7 -3.83 13.38 -7.46
CA LYS A 7 -4.17 12.09 -8.10
C LYS A 7 -5.15 11.25 -7.28
N GLY A 8 -5.62 11.73 -6.12
CA GLY A 8 -6.55 11.00 -5.27
C GLY A 8 -5.99 9.67 -4.75
N ILE A 9 -4.69 9.61 -4.46
CA ILE A 9 -4.06 8.39 -3.93
C ILE A 9 -4.57 8.14 -2.51
N ASP A 10 -5.27 7.03 -2.34
CA ASP A 10 -5.94 6.63 -1.10
C ASP A 10 -5.29 5.40 -0.45
N VAL A 11 -4.32 4.75 -1.11
CA VAL A 11 -3.61 3.56 -0.61
C VAL A 11 -2.10 3.68 -0.78
N ILE A 12 -1.35 3.34 0.28
CA ILE A 12 0.11 3.22 0.29
C ILE A 12 0.49 1.77 0.57
N PHE A 13 1.17 1.11 -0.37
CA PHE A 13 1.72 -0.22 -0.18
C PHE A 13 3.12 -0.15 0.43
N VAL A 14 3.37 -0.91 1.49
CA VAL A 14 4.67 -1.00 2.18
C VAL A 14 5.10 -2.46 2.23
N GLN A 15 6.36 -2.75 1.97
CA GLN A 15 6.88 -4.12 2.12
C GLN A 15 7.27 -4.39 3.57
N LYS A 16 7.06 -5.62 4.06
CA LYS A 16 7.60 -6.06 5.34
C LYS A 16 9.12 -5.81 5.40
N GLY A 17 9.59 -5.36 6.55
CA GLY A 17 11.01 -5.02 6.78
C GLY A 17 11.37 -3.57 6.46
N PHE A 18 10.47 -2.80 5.84
CA PHE A 18 10.62 -1.34 5.69
C PHE A 18 9.95 -0.59 6.85
N ASP A 19 10.43 0.64 7.12
CA ASP A 19 9.95 1.45 8.23
C ASP A 19 8.53 1.99 7.98
N LEU A 20 7.59 1.57 8.83
CA LEU A 20 6.20 2.01 8.80
C LEU A 20 6.01 3.47 9.24
N ARG A 21 6.96 4.07 9.97
CA ARG A 21 6.84 5.44 10.49
C ARG A 21 6.77 6.44 9.35
N SER A 22 7.66 6.32 8.36
CA SER A 22 7.67 7.19 7.19
C SER A 22 6.40 7.02 6.35
N ALA A 23 5.97 5.78 6.13
CA ALA A 23 4.72 5.51 5.42
C ALA A 23 3.50 6.10 6.15
N ARG A 24 3.48 6.06 7.49
CA ARG A 24 2.42 6.62 8.32
C ARG A 24 2.36 8.13 8.29
N ALA A 25 3.51 8.81 8.29
CA ALA A 25 3.56 10.25 8.12
C ALA A 25 2.92 10.68 6.79
N VAL A 26 3.25 10.00 5.70
CA VAL A 26 2.67 10.29 4.38
C VAL A 26 1.18 9.97 4.34
N ALA A 27 0.79 8.77 4.81
CA ALA A 27 -0.60 8.31 4.82
C ALA A 27 -1.52 9.28 5.58
N THR A 28 -1.07 9.76 6.75
CA THR A 28 -1.81 10.71 7.59
C THR A 28 -2.04 12.03 6.86
N GLU A 29 -1.01 12.53 6.19
CA GLU A 29 -1.06 13.82 5.49
C GLU A 29 -1.96 13.81 4.26
N ILE A 30 -2.08 12.68 3.57
CA ILE A 30 -2.89 12.55 2.35
C ILE A 30 -4.23 11.86 2.58
N GLY A 31 -4.52 11.39 3.79
CA GLY A 31 -5.74 10.64 4.12
C GLY A 31 -5.77 9.22 3.52
N ALA A 32 -4.61 8.63 3.24
CA ALA A 32 -4.50 7.28 2.67
C ALA A 32 -4.41 6.20 3.75
N ARG A 33 -4.79 4.97 3.39
CA ARG A 33 -4.59 3.78 4.21
C ARG A 33 -3.30 3.05 3.82
N ILE A 34 -2.68 2.38 4.78
CA ILE A 34 -1.45 1.59 4.56
C ILE A 34 -1.82 0.12 4.40
N ILE A 35 -1.23 -0.51 3.39
CA ILE A 35 -1.30 -1.96 3.17
C ILE A 35 0.12 -2.51 3.24
N GLU A 36 0.38 -3.36 4.22
CA GLU A 36 1.63 -4.12 4.28
C GLU A 36 1.58 -5.32 3.34
N THR A 37 2.69 -5.57 2.65
CA THR A 37 2.88 -6.63 1.66
C THR A 37 4.13 -7.42 2.00
N ASP A 38 4.11 -8.72 1.80
CA ASP A 38 5.26 -9.58 2.07
C ASP A 38 5.62 -10.39 0.82
N PRO A 39 6.60 -9.93 0.01
CA PRO A 39 6.99 -10.63 -1.21
C PRO A 39 7.69 -11.98 -0.95
N LEU A 40 8.07 -12.27 0.30
CA LEU A 40 8.75 -13.51 0.70
C LEU A 40 7.83 -14.51 1.40
N GLU A 41 6.51 -14.28 1.37
CA GLU A 41 5.53 -15.23 1.88
C GLU A 41 5.71 -16.62 1.24
N LYS A 42 5.62 -17.65 2.08
CA LYS A 42 5.84 -19.04 1.66
C LYS A 42 4.81 -19.46 0.60
N ASP A 43 3.59 -18.97 0.73
CA ASP A 43 2.55 -19.08 -0.29
C ASP A 43 2.56 -17.86 -1.22
N TRP A 44 3.59 -17.80 -2.06
CA TRP A 44 3.82 -16.69 -2.99
C TRP A 44 2.64 -16.47 -3.95
N LEU A 45 1.93 -17.54 -4.36
CA LEU A 45 0.83 -17.44 -5.32
C LEU A 45 -0.43 -16.87 -4.66
N ALA A 46 -0.77 -17.32 -3.45
CA ALA A 46 -1.87 -16.73 -2.70
C ALA A 46 -1.60 -15.27 -2.37
N ASN A 47 -0.35 -14.95 -1.97
CA ASN A 47 0.07 -13.58 -1.70
C ASN A 47 -0.04 -12.67 -2.94
N LEU A 48 0.43 -13.14 -4.10
CA LEU A 48 0.32 -12.39 -5.35
C LEU A 48 -1.15 -12.16 -5.76
N LYS A 49 -2.01 -13.17 -5.61
CA LYS A 49 -3.46 -13.05 -5.85
C LYS A 49 -4.10 -12.02 -4.92
N ASN A 50 -3.73 -12.04 -3.63
CA ASN A 50 -4.21 -11.07 -2.65
C ASN A 50 -3.75 -9.65 -3.01
N PHE A 51 -2.47 -9.47 -3.36
CA PHE A 51 -1.94 -8.19 -3.82
C PHE A 51 -2.67 -7.66 -5.06
N ALA A 52 -2.88 -8.51 -6.07
CA ALA A 52 -3.62 -8.13 -7.28
C ALA A 52 -5.08 -7.74 -6.98
N LYS A 53 -5.73 -8.43 -6.02
CA LYS A 53 -7.06 -8.06 -5.54
C LYS A 53 -7.06 -6.68 -4.89
N LEU A 54 -6.12 -6.42 -3.97
CA LEU A 54 -6.00 -5.13 -3.27
C LEU A 54 -5.69 -3.99 -4.24
N LEU A 55 -4.84 -4.21 -5.23
CA LEU A 55 -4.60 -3.26 -6.31
C LEU A 55 -5.89 -2.95 -7.07
N ARG A 56 -6.63 -3.97 -7.52
CA ARG A 56 -7.90 -3.78 -8.24
C ARG A 56 -8.92 -2.99 -7.42
N GLU A 57 -9.00 -3.23 -6.13
CA GLU A 57 -9.91 -2.52 -5.22
C GLU A 57 -9.52 -1.05 -5.03
N SER A 58 -8.25 -0.70 -5.23
CA SER A 58 -7.70 0.64 -5.02
C SER A 58 -7.67 1.50 -6.29
N VAL A 59 -8.09 0.97 -7.45
CA VAL A 59 -8.11 1.68 -8.76
C VAL A 59 -9.56 1.89 -9.22
N LYS A 60 -10.42 2.41 -8.34
CA LYS A 60 -11.82 2.73 -8.70
C LYS A 60 -11.98 4.14 -9.22
#